data_AF-A0A968VWL4-F1
#
_entry.id   AF-A0A968VWL4-F1
#
_cell.length_a   1.000
_cell.length_b   1.000
_cell.length_c   1.000
_cell.angle_alpha   90.00
_cell.angle_beta   90.00
_cell.angle_gamma   90.00
#
_symmetry.space_group_name_H-M   'P 1'
#
loop_
_entity.id
_entity.type
_entity.pdbx_description
1 polymer ?
#
loop_
_entity_poly.entity_id
_entity_poly.type
_entity_poly.pdbx_seq_one_letter_code
_entity_poly.pdbx_strand_id
1 'polypeptide(L)'
;MMSLYMPDKYGEPANVLLGYDNVDGFIYDKLFLGASVGRYANRIANASFVLDGTTYKLARNNGPNHLHGGLEGFNKKSLESRRNKSKPGRRH
;
A
#
# COMPACT_ATOMS: atom_id res chain seq x y z
N MET A 1 1.61 3.22 5.46
CA MET A 1 1.27 3.52 6.86
C MET A 1 2.29 2.82 7.73
N MET A 2 3.11 3.59 8.45
CA MET A 2 4.25 3.06 9.20
C MET A 2 3.88 2.65 10.63
N SER A 3 2.94 3.35 11.26
CA SER A 3 2.52 3.08 12.63
C SER A 3 1.05 3.46 12.84
N LEU A 4 0.40 2.75 13.76
CA LEU A 4 -0.91 3.07 14.29
C LEU A 4 -0.91 2.68 15.77
N TYR A 5 -1.04 3.66 16.65
CA TYR A 5 -1.05 3.43 18.09
C TYR A 5 -2.47 3.33 18.60
N MET A 6 -2.76 2.29 19.36
CA MET A 6 -4.03 2.06 20.02
C MET A 6 -3.80 1.75 21.50
N PRO A 7 -4.66 2.24 22.41
CA PRO A 7 -4.57 1.88 23.83
C PRO A 7 -4.89 0.40 24.01
N ASP A 8 -4.16 -0.25 24.91
CA ASP A 8 -4.48 -1.58 25.39
C ASP A 8 -5.58 -1.54 26.48
N LYS A 9 -5.82 -2.68 27.14
CA LYS A 9 -6.82 -2.77 28.23
C LYS A 9 -6.50 -1.93 29.47
N TYR A 10 -5.28 -1.42 29.60
CA TYR A 10 -4.83 -0.53 30.67
C TYR A 10 -4.75 0.93 30.22
N GLY A 11 -5.03 1.22 28.95
CA GLY A 11 -4.91 2.55 28.36
C GLY A 11 -3.53 2.86 27.77
N GLU A 12 -2.60 1.90 27.81
CA GLU A 12 -1.23 2.11 27.34
C GLU A 12 -1.16 1.99 25.81
N PRO A 13 -0.63 2.99 25.09
CA PRO A 13 -0.60 2.97 23.63
C PRO A 13 0.45 1.99 23.09
N ALA A 14 0.02 1.08 22.20
CA ALA A 14 0.90 0.17 21.49
C ALA A 14 0.74 0.29 19.96
N ASN A 15 1.84 0.16 19.21
CA ASN A 15 1.76 0.06 17.76
C ASN A 15 1.15 -1.29 17.38
N VAL A 16 0.04 -1.27 16.64
CA VAL A 16 -0.70 -2.49 16.25
C VAL A 16 -0.41 -2.95 14.83
N LEU A 17 0.50 -2.28 14.11
CA LEU A 17 0.88 -2.65 12.75
C LEU A 17 2.18 -3.44 12.72
N LEU A 18 2.25 -4.41 11.81
CA LEU A 18 3.52 -4.93 11.33
C LEU A 18 4.20 -3.86 10.46
N GLY A 19 5.50 -3.67 10.66
CA GLY A 19 6.25 -2.65 9.95
C GLY A 19 7.74 -2.75 10.22
N TYR A 20 8.44 -1.70 9.81
CA TYR A 20 9.88 -1.56 9.96
C TYR A 20 10.20 -0.40 10.90
N ASP A 21 11.38 -0.46 11.52
CA ASP A 21 11.83 0.58 12.46
C ASP A 21 12.22 1.89 11.76
N ASN A 22 12.53 1.83 10.45
CA ASN A 22 12.99 2.99 9.69
C ASN A 22 12.41 3.03 8.27
N VAL A 23 12.62 4.18 7.61
CA VAL A 23 12.10 4.47 6.27
C VAL A 23 12.69 3.55 5.20
N ASP A 24 13.96 3.15 5.35
CA ASP A 24 14.64 2.29 4.38
C ASP A 24 13.97 0.92 4.31
N GLY A 25 13.55 0.37 5.45
CA GLY A 25 12.78 -0.87 5.50
C GLY A 25 11.50 -0.81 4.67
N PHE A 26 10.82 0.35 4.65
CA PHE A 26 9.63 0.56 3.83
C PHE A 26 9.95 0.80 2.35
N ILE A 27 11.04 1.51 2.04
CA ILE A 27 11.47 1.76 0.65
C ILE A 27 11.86 0.45 -0.05
N TYR A 28 12.53 -0.45 0.66
CA TYR A 28 12.99 -1.74 0.12
C TYR A 28 12.03 -2.90 0.41
N ASP A 29 10.83 -2.61 0.92
CA ASP A 29 9.82 -3.59 1.25
C ASP A 29 9.39 -4.42 0.03
N LYS A 30 9.26 -5.73 0.25
CA LYS A 30 8.77 -6.71 -0.74
C LYS A 30 7.43 -7.32 -0.35
N LEU A 31 6.93 -7.02 0.85
CA LEU A 31 5.74 -7.61 1.47
C LEU A 31 4.52 -6.68 1.43
N PHE A 32 4.69 -5.44 0.95
CA PHE A 32 3.66 -4.41 0.85
C PHE A 32 3.07 -3.99 2.21
N LEU A 33 3.87 -4.05 3.28
CA LEU A 33 3.44 -3.76 4.65
C LEU A 33 3.00 -2.31 4.79
N GLY A 34 1.71 -2.11 5.05
CA GLY A 34 1.11 -0.77 5.16
C GLY A 34 1.17 0.05 3.87
N ALA A 35 1.58 -0.52 2.74
CA ALA A 35 1.76 0.23 1.50
C ALA A 35 0.41 0.51 0.80
N SER A 36 0.33 1.66 0.12
CA SER A 36 -0.74 1.90 -0.84
C SER A 36 -0.43 1.14 -2.13
N VAL A 37 -1.26 0.15 -2.44
CA VAL A 37 -1.08 -0.74 -3.59
C VAL A 37 -1.86 -0.24 -4.80
N GLY A 38 -1.23 -0.22 -5.98
CA GLY A 38 -1.91 0.12 -7.23
C GLY A 38 -0.96 0.15 -8.43
N ARG A 39 -1.45 0.30 -9.67
CA ARG A 39 -2.83 0.69 -10.04
C ARG A 39 -3.90 -0.39 -9.85
N TYR A 40 -3.51 -1.66 -9.80
CA TYR A 40 -4.42 -2.77 -9.53
C TYR A 40 -3.91 -3.55 -8.32
N ALA A 41 -4.75 -3.72 -7.30
CA ALA A 41 -4.43 -4.53 -6.14
C ALA A 41 -4.63 -6.01 -6.45
N ASN A 42 -3.78 -6.85 -5.89
CA ASN A 42 -3.74 -8.30 -6.13
C ASN A 42 -3.36 -8.65 -7.58
N ARG A 43 -3.80 -9.82 -8.08
CA ARG A 43 -3.28 -10.45 -9.29
C ARG A 43 -4.14 -10.19 -10.52
N ILE A 44 -3.48 -9.99 -11.66
CA ILE A 44 -4.04 -10.14 -13.00
C ILE A 44 -3.43 -11.39 -13.62
N ALA A 45 -4.30 -12.34 -13.97
CA ALA A 45 -3.90 -13.63 -14.51
C ALA A 45 -3.09 -13.49 -15.80
N ASN A 46 -2.04 -14.31 -15.96
CA ASN A 46 -1.17 -14.33 -17.14
C ASN A 46 -0.48 -13.00 -17.48
N ALA A 47 -0.54 -12.03 -16.56
CA ALA A 47 -0.11 -10.65 -16.73
C ALA A 47 -0.68 -10.00 -18.00
N SER A 48 -1.96 -10.24 -18.30
CA SER A 48 -2.62 -9.60 -19.42
C SER A 48 -4.12 -9.46 -19.19
N PHE A 49 -4.71 -8.42 -19.77
CA PHE A 49 -6.14 -8.21 -19.81
C PHE A 49 -6.54 -7.51 -21.11
N VAL A 50 -7.82 -7.55 -21.45
CA VAL A 50 -8.40 -6.81 -22.57
C VAL A 50 -9.25 -5.67 -22.02
N LEU A 51 -9.08 -4.47 -22.56
CA LEU A 51 -9.90 -3.30 -22.27
C LEU A 51 -10.20 -2.60 -23.60
N ASP A 52 -11.49 -2.36 -23.86
CA ASP A 52 -11.98 -1.73 -25.09
C ASP A 52 -11.42 -2.38 -26.37
N GLY A 53 -11.43 -3.72 -26.39
CA GLY A 53 -10.91 -4.52 -27.50
C GLY A 53 -9.37 -4.56 -27.62
N THR A 54 -8.65 -3.79 -26.82
CA THR A 54 -7.18 -3.75 -26.82
C THR A 54 -6.60 -4.69 -25.77
N THR A 55 -5.66 -5.54 -26.17
CA THR A 55 -4.94 -6.42 -25.25
C THR A 55 -3.74 -5.69 -24.64
N TYR A 56 -3.75 -5.55 -23.31
CA TYR A 56 -2.64 -5.01 -22.54
C TYR A 56 -1.81 -6.15 -21.95
N LYS A 57 -0.51 -6.14 -22.24
CA LYS A 57 0.47 -7.02 -21.58
C LYS A 57 1.14 -6.25 -20.46
N LEU A 58 1.31 -6.91 -19.33
CA LEU A 58 1.86 -6.36 -18.09
C LEU A 58 3.12 -7.12 -17.68
N ALA A 59 3.85 -6.56 -16.72
CA ALA A 59 4.98 -7.25 -16.12
C ALA A 59 4.52 -8.50 -15.35
N ARG A 60 5.18 -9.65 -15.59
CA ARG A 60 5.04 -10.86 -14.78
C ARG A 60 5.96 -10.76 -13.58
N ASN A 61 5.44 -10.28 -12.45
CA ASN A 61 6.20 -10.12 -11.21
C ASN A 61 5.77 -11.09 -10.10
N ASN A 62 4.83 -12.01 -10.38
CA ASN A 62 4.48 -13.10 -9.48
C ASN A 62 4.11 -14.36 -10.27
N GLY A 63 5.12 -15.17 -10.60
CA GLY A 63 4.95 -16.33 -11.48
C GLY A 63 4.41 -15.89 -12.86
N PRO A 64 3.36 -16.52 -13.40
CA PRO A 64 2.76 -16.08 -14.67
C PRO A 64 1.95 -14.78 -14.54
N ASN A 65 1.72 -14.28 -13.32
CA ASN A 65 0.75 -13.23 -13.04
C ASN A 65 1.40 -11.86 -12.80
N HIS A 66 0.60 -10.81 -12.96
CA HIS A 66 0.93 -9.46 -12.55
C HIS A 66 0.34 -9.19 -11.17
N LEU A 67 1.14 -8.75 -10.21
CA LEU A 67 0.75 -8.56 -8.81
C LEU A 67 0.97 -7.10 -8.41
N HIS A 68 0.00 -6.52 -7.70
CA HIS A 68 0.14 -5.26 -6.96
C HIS A 68 0.66 -4.07 -7.78
N GLY A 69 0.24 -3.98 -9.05
CA GLY A 69 0.65 -2.89 -9.95
C GLY A 69 2.03 -3.07 -10.60
N GLY A 70 2.70 -4.21 -10.37
CA GLY A 70 3.89 -4.61 -11.11
C GLY A 70 5.20 -4.17 -10.49
N LEU A 71 6.21 -4.02 -11.34
CA LEU A 71 7.57 -3.67 -10.93
C LEU A 71 7.66 -2.26 -10.34
N GLU A 72 6.79 -1.36 -10.78
CA GLU A 72 6.78 0.07 -10.47
C GLU A 72 5.40 0.51 -9.94
N GLY A 73 4.80 -0.32 -9.10
CA GLY A 73 3.50 -0.05 -8.46
C GLY A 73 3.52 1.18 -7.54
N PHE A 74 2.35 1.60 -7.08
CA PHE A 74 2.19 2.81 -6.24
C PHE A 74 2.98 2.76 -4.93
N ASN A 75 3.27 1.58 -4.41
CA ASN A 75 4.11 1.40 -3.23
C ASN A 75 5.56 1.91 -3.42
N LYS A 76 5.99 2.11 -4.67
CA LYS A 76 7.34 2.60 -5.02
C LYS A 76 7.34 4.03 -5.57
N LYS A 77 6.21 4.73 -5.51
CA LYS A 77 6.09 6.09 -6.03
C LYS A 77 5.97 7.09 -4.88
N SER A 78 6.64 8.23 -5.02
CA SER A 78 6.38 9.40 -4.19
C SER A 78 5.06 10.02 -4.62
N LEU A 79 4.16 10.24 -3.65
CA LEU A 79 2.84 10.83 -3.89
C LEU A 79 2.81 12.26 -3.35
N GLU A 80 2.19 13.16 -4.10
CA GLU A 80 1.92 14.53 -3.63
C GLU A 80 0.87 14.49 -2.52
N SER A 81 1.14 15.19 -1.41
CA SER A 81 0.20 15.29 -0.30
C SER A 81 -0.49 16.64 -0.28
N ARG A 82 -1.80 16.65 0.04
CA ARG A 82 -2.58 17.86 0.31
C ARG A 82 -3.23 17.73 1.68
N ARG A 83 -3.07 18.75 2.51
CA ARG A 83 -3.62 18.76 3.87
C ARG A 83 -5.03 19.33 3.87
N ASN A 84 -6.01 18.52 4.26
CA ASN A 84 -7.37 18.99 4.51
C ASN A 84 -7.50 19.38 5.99
N LYS A 85 -8.14 20.52 6.29
CA LYS A 85 -8.41 20.94 7.68
C LYS A 85 -9.60 20.13 8.23
N SER A 86 -9.41 19.45 9.36
CA SER A 86 -10.50 18.79 10.11
C SER A 86 -11.11 19.75 11.14
N LYS A 87 -12.43 19.73 11.32
CA LYS A 87 -13.12 20.43 12.42
C LYS A 87 -12.67 19.81 13.76
N PRO A 88 -12.41 20.60 14.81
CA PRO A 88 -12.05 20.05 16.12
C PRO A 88 -13.22 19.22 16.67
N GLY A 89 -12.95 17.96 17.00
CA GLY A 89 -13.94 17.08 17.62
C GLY A 89 -14.33 17.59 19.00
N ARG A 90 -15.64 17.68 19.26
CA ARG A 90 -16.18 17.96 20.59
C ARG A 90 -15.78 16.81 21.51
N ARG A 91 -14.99 17.12 22.55
CA ARG A 91 -14.79 16.20 23.67
C ARG A 91 -16.09 16.18 24.47
N HIS A 92 -16.67 14.99 24.67
CA HIS A 92 -17.69 14.72 25.68
C HIS A 92 -17.02 14.37 26.99
#